data_AF-A0AA39QG73-F1
#
_entry.id   AF-A0AA39QG73-F1
#
_cell.length_a   1.000
_cell.length_b   1.000
_cell.length_c   1.000
_cell.angle_alpha   90.00
_cell.angle_beta   90.00
_cell.angle_gamma   90.00
#
_symmetry.space_group_name_H-M   'P 1'
#
loop_
_entity.id
_entity.type
_entity.pdbx_description
1 polymer ?
#
loop_
_entity_poly.entity_id
_entity_poly.type
_entity_poly.pdbx_seq_one_letter_code
_entity_poly.pdbx_strand_id
1 'polypeptide(L)'
;MPHKYSSPSAAGSINFGLQHLKDSTSETLTSDNLKIANLVIDRLNVENKQFAMPMSEFAIKWKDFEMWKHIVKATAFDLPAYGLDGLVNAWQTFTFEDICPV
;
A
#
# COMPACT_ATOMS: atom_id res chain seq x y z
N MET A 1 -2.19 -2.57 -40.12
CA MET A 1 -2.68 -1.70 -39.03
C MET A 1 -1.97 -2.11 -37.76
N PRO A 2 -1.14 -1.26 -37.13
CA PRO A 2 -0.52 -1.62 -35.86
C PRO A 2 -1.56 -1.50 -34.75
N HIS A 3 -1.83 -2.60 -34.03
CA HIS A 3 -2.61 -2.59 -32.80
C HIS A 3 -1.87 -1.70 -31.79
N LYS A 4 -2.40 -0.50 -31.54
CA LYS A 4 -1.98 0.32 -30.40
C LYS A 4 -2.39 -0.45 -29.14
N TYR A 5 -1.44 -1.13 -28.52
CA TYR A 5 -1.62 -1.60 -27.15
C TYR A 5 -1.81 -0.35 -26.29
N SER A 6 -3.06 -0.05 -25.94
CA SER A 6 -3.36 0.97 -24.94
C SER A 6 -2.67 0.56 -23.65
N SER A 7 -1.75 1.38 -23.16
CA SER A 7 -1.19 1.21 -21.82
C SER A 7 -2.35 1.09 -20.82
N PRO A 8 -2.30 0.15 -19.86
CA PRO A 8 -3.37 0.04 -18.87
C PRO A 8 -3.54 1.37 -18.16
N SER A 9 -4.80 1.77 -17.93
CA SER A 9 -5.11 2.97 -17.14
C SER A 9 -4.44 2.88 -15.77
N ALA A 10 -4.16 4.03 -15.14
CA ALA A 10 -3.53 4.06 -13.82
C ALA A 10 -4.24 3.12 -12.83
N ALA A 11 -5.57 3.18 -12.78
CA ALA A 11 -6.41 2.27 -11.98
C ALA A 11 -6.25 0.78 -12.37
N GLY A 12 -6.20 0.44 -13.66
CA GLY A 12 -5.99 -0.94 -14.11
C GLY A 12 -4.64 -1.49 -13.66
N SER A 13 -3.61 -0.66 -13.71
CA SER A 13 -2.26 -1.04 -13.29
C SER A 13 -2.12 -1.17 -11.77
N ILE A 14 -2.81 -0.32 -10.99
CA ILE A 14 -2.87 -0.41 -9.52
C ILE A 14 -3.60 -1.70 -9.12
N ASN A 15 -4.73 -2.02 -9.75
CA ASN A 15 -5.47 -3.25 -9.48
C ASN A 15 -4.63 -4.50 -9.74
N PHE A 16 -3.88 -4.53 -10.85
CA PHE A 16 -2.98 -5.65 -11.13
C PHE A 16 -1.91 -5.80 -10.04
N GLY A 17 -1.27 -4.70 -9.64
CA GLY A 17 -0.28 -4.71 -8.56
C GLY A 17 -0.88 -5.20 -7.24
N LEU A 18 -2.04 -4.68 -6.86
CA LEU A 18 -2.77 -5.10 -5.67
C LEU A 18 -3.14 -6.59 -5.69
N GLN A 19 -3.62 -7.10 -6.82
CA GLN A 19 -3.95 -8.52 -6.94
C GLN A 19 -2.69 -9.37 -6.76
N HIS A 20 -1.57 -8.98 -7.38
CA HIS A 20 -0.32 -9.69 -7.22
C HIS A 20 0.18 -9.70 -5.76
N LEU A 21 0.06 -8.57 -5.05
CA LEU A 21 0.42 -8.50 -3.64
C LEU A 21 -0.50 -9.35 -2.75
N LYS A 22 -1.80 -9.44 -3.09
CA LYS A 22 -2.78 -10.29 -2.39
C LYS A 22 -2.48 -11.77 -2.56
N ASP A 23 -2.08 -12.17 -3.76
CA ASP A 23 -1.74 -13.56 -4.08
C ASP A 23 -0.40 -13.98 -3.43
N SER A 24 0.39 -13.01 -2.94
CA SER A 24 1.64 -13.27 -2.22
C SER A 24 1.37 -13.83 -0.82
N THR A 25 1.76 -15.08 -0.60
CA THR A 25 1.70 -15.75 0.71
C THR A 25 2.80 -15.29 1.66
N SER A 26 3.72 -14.41 1.22
CA SER A 26 4.84 -13.96 2.04
C SER A 26 4.40 -13.08 3.19
N GLU A 27 4.77 -13.49 4.41
CA GLU A 27 4.62 -12.69 5.63
C GLU A 27 5.65 -11.55 5.72
N THR A 28 6.79 -11.71 5.05
CA THR A 28 7.85 -10.69 5.00
C THR A 28 7.85 -9.94 3.66
N LEU A 29 8.41 -8.74 3.65
CA LEU A 29 8.54 -7.93 2.44
C LEU A 29 9.70 -8.46 1.59
N THR A 30 9.36 -9.19 0.52
CA THR A 30 10.34 -9.67 -0.45
C THR A 30 10.74 -8.56 -1.42
N SER A 31 11.88 -8.71 -2.09
CA SER A 31 12.33 -7.77 -3.12
C SER A 31 11.28 -7.58 -4.23
N ASP A 32 10.57 -8.65 -4.62
CA ASP A 32 9.58 -8.59 -5.68
C ASP A 32 8.26 -7.94 -5.21
N ASN A 33 7.81 -8.25 -3.99
CA ASN A 33 6.68 -7.56 -3.38
C ASN A 33 6.97 -6.06 -3.24
N LEU A 34 8.19 -5.68 -2.83
CA LEU A 34 8.60 -4.28 -2.70
C LEU A 34 8.57 -3.54 -4.05
N LYS A 35 9.09 -4.15 -5.12
CA LYS A 35 9.03 -3.55 -6.47
C LYS A 35 7.59 -3.28 -6.89
N ILE A 36 6.69 -4.23 -6.67
CA ILE A 36 5.28 -4.10 -7.05
C ILE A 36 4.57 -3.07 -6.18
N ALA A 37 4.83 -3.08 -4.87
CA ALA A 37 4.29 -2.09 -3.94
C ALA A 37 4.70 -0.67 -4.34
N ASN A 38 5.98 -0.44 -4.66
CA ASN A 38 6.47 0.85 -5.12
C ASN A 38 5.78 1.31 -6.42
N LEU A 39 5.60 0.41 -7.39
CA LEU A 39 4.86 0.71 -8.62
C LEU A 39 3.40 1.10 -8.37
N VAL A 40 2.76 0.52 -7.36
CA VAL A 40 1.41 0.89 -6.94
C VAL A 40 1.43 2.27 -6.26
N ILE A 41 2.34 2.48 -5.32
CA ILE A 41 2.44 3.71 -4.52
C ILE A 41 2.74 4.92 -5.40
N ASP A 42 3.66 4.80 -6.36
CA ASP A 42 4.01 5.88 -7.30
C ASP A 42 2.81 6.35 -8.15
N ARG A 43 1.75 5.54 -8.22
CA ARG A 43 0.51 5.84 -8.94
C ARG A 43 -0.64 6.20 -8.03
N LEU A 44 -0.50 6.05 -6.71
CA LEU A 44 -1.53 6.45 -5.76
C LEU A 44 -1.65 7.97 -5.71
N ASN A 45 -2.88 8.45 -5.74
CA ASN A 45 -3.21 9.86 -5.62
C ASN A 45 -4.64 10.02 -5.07
N VAL A 46 -5.10 11.27 -4.97
CA VAL A 46 -6.43 11.59 -4.43
C VAL A 46 -7.57 11.03 -5.30
N GLU A 47 -7.39 10.91 -6.62
CA GLU A 47 -8.41 10.41 -7.54
C GLU A 47 -8.63 8.90 -7.42
N ASN A 48 -7.65 8.17 -6.89
CA ASN A 48 -7.68 6.71 -6.75
C ASN A 48 -7.49 6.24 -5.30
N LYS A 49 -7.81 7.11 -4.34
CA LYS A 49 -7.67 6.88 -2.90
C LYS A 49 -8.39 5.63 -2.37
N GLN A 50 -9.36 5.06 -3.10
CA GLN A 50 -9.98 3.78 -2.75
C GLN A 50 -8.96 2.62 -2.65
N PHE A 51 -7.80 2.73 -3.30
CA PHE A 51 -6.73 1.74 -3.24
C PHE A 51 -5.79 1.93 -2.04
N ALA A 52 -5.91 3.04 -1.32
CA ALA A 52 -5.03 3.39 -0.20
C ALA A 52 -5.20 2.42 0.97
N MET A 53 -6.43 2.00 1.26
CA MET A 53 -6.73 1.11 2.38
C MET A 53 -6.12 -0.30 2.19
N PRO A 54 -6.32 -1.00 1.05
CA PRO A 54 -5.62 -2.25 0.78
C PRO A 54 -4.09 -2.12 0.81
N MET A 55 -3.53 -1.01 0.30
CA MET A 55 -2.08 -0.79 0.37
C MET A 55 -1.59 -0.55 1.80
N SER A 56 -2.38 0.15 2.61
CA SER A 56 -2.07 0.36 4.02
C SER A 56 -2.02 -0.96 4.80
N GLU A 57 -2.89 -1.92 4.49
CA GLU A 57 -2.87 -3.25 5.11
C GLU A 57 -1.58 -4.01 4.81
N PHE A 58 -1.06 -3.90 3.58
CA PHE A 58 0.24 -4.47 3.23
C PHE A 58 1.40 -3.81 3.98
N ALA A 59 1.39 -2.48 4.05
CA ALA A 59 2.43 -1.75 4.79
C ALA A 59 2.45 -2.14 6.27
N ILE A 60 1.29 -2.34 6.89
CA ILE A 60 1.17 -2.83 8.27
C ILE A 60 1.61 -4.29 8.39
N LYS A 61 1.16 -5.17 7.49
CA LYS A 61 1.57 -6.59 7.44
C LYS A 61 3.09 -6.72 7.43
N TRP A 62 3.77 -5.87 6.65
CA TRP A 62 5.22 -5.87 6.51
C TRP A 62 5.96 -4.99 7.50
N LYS A 63 5.24 -4.30 8.39
CA LYS A 63 5.80 -3.34 9.35
C LYS A 63 6.64 -2.24 8.67
N ASP A 64 6.26 -1.83 7.47
CA ASP A 64 6.97 -0.79 6.72
C ASP A 64 6.30 0.57 6.95
N PHE A 65 6.81 1.31 7.94
CA PHE A 65 6.26 2.60 8.35
C PHE A 65 6.41 3.68 7.26
N GLU A 66 7.54 3.70 6.54
CA GLU A 66 7.76 4.70 5.49
C GLU A 66 6.84 4.45 4.29
N MET A 67 6.58 3.18 3.95
CA MET A 67 5.56 2.80 2.97
C MET A 67 4.17 3.28 3.40
N TRP A 68 3.77 3.01 4.64
CA TRP A 68 2.47 3.43 5.18
C TRP A 68 2.29 4.96 5.13
N LYS A 69 3.31 5.70 5.56
CA LYS A 69 3.34 7.17 5.54
C LYS A 69 3.26 7.74 4.12
N HIS A 70 3.90 7.10 3.14
CA HIS A 70 3.80 7.51 1.74
C HIS A 70 2.35 7.37 1.25
N ILE A 71 1.71 6.23 1.49
CA ILE A 71 0.31 5.98 1.11
C ILE A 71 -0.62 7.04 1.71
N VAL A 72 -0.44 7.33 3.01
CA VAL A 72 -1.27 8.31 3.72
C VAL A 72 -1.14 9.71 3.10
N LYS A 73 0.09 10.13 2.78
CA LYS A 73 0.37 11.43 2.16
C LYS A 73 -0.18 11.54 0.74
N ALA A 74 0.02 10.51 -0.08
CA ALA A 74 -0.33 10.54 -1.50
C ALA A 74 -1.85 10.66 -1.75
N THR A 75 -2.66 10.12 -0.85
CA THR A 75 -4.09 9.89 -1.09
C THR A 75 -5.01 10.84 -0.34
N ALA A 76 -4.45 11.81 0.40
CA ALA A 76 -5.19 12.62 1.36
C ALA A 76 -6.08 11.73 2.25
N PHE A 77 -5.42 10.73 2.84
CA PHE A 77 -6.04 9.54 3.42
C PHE A 77 -7.22 9.88 4.32
N ASP A 78 -8.35 9.22 4.05
CA ASP A 78 -9.58 9.43 4.78
C ASP A 78 -9.50 8.69 6.13
N LEU A 79 -8.93 9.38 7.13
CA LEU A 79 -8.77 8.83 8.49
C LEU A 79 -10.12 8.39 9.10
N PRO A 80 -11.23 9.13 8.94
CA PRO A 80 -12.55 8.62 9.33
C PRO A 80 -12.93 7.31 8.65
N ALA A 81 -12.74 7.18 7.33
CA ALA A 81 -13.06 5.95 6.61
C ALA A 81 -12.13 4.77 6.97
N TYR A 82 -10.90 5.06 7.40
CA TYR A 82 -9.97 4.05 7.89
C TYR A 82 -10.41 3.42 9.22
N GLY A 83 -11.22 4.14 9.99
CA GLY A 83 -11.78 3.68 11.25
C GLY A 83 -10.76 3.66 12.39
N LEU A 84 -11.29 3.68 13.61
CA LEU A 84 -10.47 3.67 14.83
C LEU A 84 -9.63 2.39 14.94
N ASP A 85 -10.20 1.24 14.56
CA ASP A 85 -9.53 -0.06 14.66
C ASP A 85 -8.29 -0.12 13.76
N GLY A 86 -8.39 0.39 12.53
CA GLY A 86 -7.26 0.49 11.60
C GLY A 86 -6.15 1.39 12.15
N LEU A 87 -6.53 2.54 12.72
CA LEU A 87 -5.56 3.47 13.34
C LEU A 87 -4.87 2.85 14.55
N VAL A 88 -5.61 2.19 15.43
CA VAL A 88 -5.05 1.53 16.61
C VAL A 88 -4.11 0.40 16.21
N ASN A 89 -4.48 -0.40 15.20
CA ASN A 89 -3.63 -1.47 14.69
C ASN A 89 -2.32 -0.93 14.06
N ALA A 90 -2.42 0.11 13.24
CA ALA A 90 -1.26 0.79 12.67
C ALA A 90 -0.35 1.36 13.78
N TRP A 91 -0.94 2.05 14.75
CA TRP A 91 -0.24 2.63 15.88
C TRP A 91 0.49 1.55 16.69
N GLN A 92 -0.18 0.47 17.08
CA GLN A 92 0.46 -0.64 17.78
C GLN A 92 1.62 -1.21 16.97
N THR A 93 1.39 -1.51 15.70
CA THR A 93 2.43 -2.11 14.83
C THR A 93 3.69 -1.25 14.74
N PHE A 94 3.54 0.07 14.54
CA PHE A 94 4.68 0.95 14.31
C PHE A 94 5.32 1.49 15.60
N THR A 95 4.56 1.62 16.70
CA THR A 95 5.15 2.07 17.98
C THR A 95 5.94 0.99 18.70
N PHE A 96 5.74 -0.29 18.39
CA PHE A 96 6.56 -1.36 18.95
C PHE A 96 8.01 -1.37 18.41
N GLU A 97 8.30 -0.68 17.30
CA GLU A 97 9.68 -0.56 16.81
C GLU A 97 10.54 0.37 17.70
N ASP A 98 9.92 1.30 18.45
CA ASP A 98 10.61 2.22 19.35
C ASP A 98 10.71 1.71 20.81
N ILE A 99 10.05 0.60 21.17
CA ILE A 99 9.92 0.14 22.57
C ILE A 99 10.85 -1.05 22.91
N CYS A 100 11.56 -1.64 21.94
CA CYS A 100 12.62 -2.62 22.22
C CYS A 100 14.02 -2.03 21.96
N PRO A 101 14.68 -1.42 22.96
CA PRO A 101 16.11 -1.23 22.90
C PRO A 101 16.78 -2.61 22.93
N VAL A 102 17.55 -2.92 21.90
CA VAL A 102 18.54 -4.01 21.93
C VAL A 102 19.66 -3.65 22.90
#